data_AF-A0AAW9NL10-F1
#
_entry.id   AF-A0AAW9NL10-F1
#
_cell.length_a   1.000
_cell.length_b   1.000
_cell.length_c   1.000
_cell.angle_alpha   90.00
_cell.angle_beta   90.00
_cell.angle_gamma   90.00
#
_symmetry.space_group_name_H-M   'P 1'
#
loop_
_entity.id
_entity.type
_entity.pdbx_description
1 polymer ?
#
loop_
_entity_poly.entity_id
_entity_poly.type
_entity_poly.pdbx_seq_one_letter_code
_entity_poly.pdbx_strand_id
1 'polypeptide(L)'
;MSILQDQNYEVSRSEVEFKLLRVNEQSVLFEAIFRAGAWPEIAMKINCLKRDFYTLLDNLRLLENTHLSKLEMHDPGIVIYHIPQFGTYYYPSFGPYQIPENEHHEWTPYYELIFMLDAGEKNTQCANWRGPALSLAVTQGQIEAFVASLKKEASDHLWFSPVQYNRS
;
A
#
# COMPACT_ATOMS: atom_id res chain seq x y z
N MET A 1 -2.46 14.32 2.60
CA MET A 1 -1.31 13.53 3.06
C MET A 1 -1.84 12.37 3.87
N SER A 2 -1.46 11.15 3.50
CA SER A 2 -1.99 9.94 4.14
C SER A 2 -0.81 9.03 4.51
N ILE A 3 -0.72 8.68 5.79
CA ILE A 3 0.37 7.87 6.37
C ILE A 3 -0.26 6.63 7.01
N LEU A 4 0.32 5.48 6.73
CA LEU A 4 0.01 4.22 7.38
C LEU A 4 1.20 3.80 8.24
N GLN A 5 1.00 3.77 9.54
CA GLN A 5 2.04 3.43 10.52
C GLN A 5 1.87 1.99 10.97
N ASP A 6 2.99 1.34 11.25
CA ASP A 6 3.01 0.04 11.93
C ASP A 6 2.28 0.13 13.28
N GLN A 7 1.58 -0.94 13.67
CA GLN A 7 0.83 -1.03 14.92
C GLN A 7 1.71 -0.74 16.14
N ASN A 8 2.99 -1.11 16.08
CA ASN A 8 3.97 -0.84 17.12
C ASN A 8 4.97 0.25 16.69
N TYR A 9 4.45 1.34 16.11
CA TYR A 9 5.26 2.44 15.58
C TYR A 9 6.28 3.02 16.58
N GLU A 10 5.97 3.05 17.88
CA GLU A 10 6.89 3.55 18.90
C GLU A 10 8.20 2.75 18.96
N VAL A 11 8.14 1.47 18.62
CA VAL A 11 9.29 0.56 18.57
C VAL A 11 9.85 0.45 17.15
N SER A 12 8.99 0.18 16.16
CA SER A 12 9.44 -0.12 14.79
C SER A 12 9.84 1.12 14.00
N ARG A 13 9.26 2.29 14.33
CA ARG A 13 9.38 3.54 13.57
C ARG A 13 9.19 3.32 12.07
N SER A 14 8.30 2.38 11.74
CA SER A 14 8.07 1.93 10.37
C SER A 14 6.72 2.45 9.86
N GLU A 15 6.74 3.06 8.69
CA GLU A 15 5.54 3.65 8.08
C GLU A 15 5.67 3.75 6.56
N VAL A 16 4.52 3.79 5.91
CA VAL A 16 4.37 4.08 4.48
C VAL A 16 3.52 5.34 4.33
N GLU A 17 4.01 6.29 3.55
CA GLU A 17 3.28 7.50 3.19
C GLU A 17 2.98 7.51 1.70
N PHE A 18 1.74 7.79 1.33
CA PHE A 18 1.36 8.13 -0.04
C PHE A 18 1.04 9.62 -0.11
N LYS A 19 1.84 10.33 -0.88
CA LYS A 19 1.72 11.77 -1.10
C LYS A 19 1.22 12.03 -2.52
N LEU A 20 -0.04 12.43 -2.65
CA LEU A 20 -0.61 12.77 -3.95
C LEU A 20 0.04 14.06 -4.48
N LEU A 21 0.67 13.98 -5.65
CA LEU A 21 1.36 15.12 -6.28
C LEU A 21 0.48 15.79 -7.34
N ARG A 22 -0.25 14.99 -8.12
CA ARG A 22 -1.18 15.49 -9.14
C ARG A 22 -2.30 14.48 -9.37
N VAL A 23 -3.53 14.95 -9.38
CA VAL A 23 -4.70 14.17 -9.76
C VAL A 23 -5.40 14.88 -10.91
N ASN A 24 -5.74 14.16 -11.97
CA ASN A 24 -6.60 14.66 -13.03
C ASN A 24 -7.75 13.66 -13.27
N GLU A 25 -8.50 13.83 -14.36
CA GLU A 25 -9.64 12.96 -14.66
C GLU A 25 -9.25 11.51 -14.93
N GLN A 26 -8.06 11.27 -15.50
CA GLN A 26 -7.64 9.95 -15.99
C GLN A 26 -6.50 9.33 -15.19
N SER A 27 -5.64 10.14 -14.56
CA SER A 27 -4.43 9.66 -13.89
C SER A 27 -4.18 10.30 -12.52
N VAL A 28 -3.43 9.56 -11.71
CA VAL A 28 -2.93 9.96 -10.39
C VAL A 28 -1.42 9.80 -10.39
N LEU A 29 -0.71 10.89 -10.10
CA LEU A 29 0.71 10.91 -9.80
C LEU A 29 0.88 11.09 -8.29
N PHE A 30 1.55 10.16 -7.64
CA PHE A 30 1.84 10.21 -6.21
C PHE A 30 3.27 9.76 -5.92
N GLU A 31 3.75 10.08 -4.74
CA GLU A 31 5.03 9.60 -4.21
C GLU A 31 4.74 8.61 -3.09
N ALA A 32 5.26 7.39 -3.20
CA ALA A 32 5.26 6.38 -2.14
C ALA A 32 6.57 6.47 -1.38
N ILE A 33 6.50 6.71 -0.07
CA ILE A 33 7.66 6.94 0.80
C ILE A 33 7.64 5.89 1.89
N PHE A 34 8.70 5.10 1.98
CA PHE A 34 8.87 4.03 2.97
C PHE A 34 9.91 4.47 4.00
N ARG A 35 9.55 4.39 5.27
CA ARG A 35 10.43 4.67 6.41
C ARG A 35 10.45 3.45 7.32
N ALA A 36 11.63 3.03 7.75
CA ALA A 36 11.80 1.84 8.59
C ALA A 36 12.88 2.09 9.66
N GLY A 37 12.59 3.01 10.58
CA GLY A 37 13.49 3.35 11.68
C GLY A 37 14.89 3.78 11.23
N ALA A 38 15.89 2.94 11.51
CA ALA A 38 17.29 3.23 11.20
C ALA A 38 17.67 3.05 9.72
N TRP A 39 16.75 2.53 8.89
CA TRP A 39 16.98 2.36 7.46
C TRP A 39 16.78 3.68 6.70
N PRO A 40 17.50 3.90 5.59
CA PRO A 40 17.31 5.07 4.76
C PRO A 40 15.88 5.14 4.24
N GLU A 41 15.33 6.36 4.20
CA GLU A 41 14.05 6.62 3.54
C GLU A 41 14.15 6.26 2.05
N ILE A 42 13.16 5.51 1.56
CA ILE A 42 13.04 5.15 0.15
C ILE A 42 11.79 5.82 -0.39
N ALA A 43 11.94 6.66 -1.42
CA ALA A 43 10.81 7.33 -2.07
C ALA A 43 10.79 6.99 -3.57
N MET A 44 9.60 6.75 -4.10
CA MET A 44 9.38 6.52 -5.53
C MET A 44 8.14 7.25 -6.01
N LYS A 45 8.28 7.93 -7.15
CA LYS A 45 7.14 8.55 -7.84
C LYS A 45 6.46 7.53 -8.73
N ILE A 46 5.15 7.52 -8.65
CA ILE A 46 4.28 6.54 -9.27
C ILE A 46 3.21 7.31 -10.04
N ASN A 47 3.11 7.03 -11.33
CA ASN A 47 2.03 7.53 -12.19
C ASN A 47 1.14 6.35 -12.60
N CYS A 48 -0.16 6.48 -12.42
CA CYS A 48 -1.11 5.39 -12.65
C CYS A 48 -2.44 5.91 -13.19
N LEU A 49 -3.25 5.03 -13.78
CA LEU A 49 -4.64 5.36 -14.09
C LEU A 49 -5.43 5.58 -12.79
N LYS A 50 -6.29 6.60 -12.78
CA LYS A 50 -7.13 6.93 -11.65
C LYS A 50 -8.02 5.76 -11.25
N ARG A 51 -8.64 5.09 -12.22
CA ARG A 51 -9.48 3.91 -11.97
C ARG A 51 -8.68 2.82 -11.23
N ASP A 52 -7.43 2.64 -11.61
CA ASP A 52 -6.57 1.60 -11.07
C ASP A 52 -6.26 1.98 -9.62
N PHE A 53 -5.76 3.20 -9.37
CA PHE A 53 -5.55 3.71 -8.01
C PHE A 53 -6.75 3.50 -7.07
N TYR A 54 -7.96 3.83 -7.51
CA TYR A 54 -9.16 3.62 -6.69
C TYR A 54 -9.46 2.14 -6.45
N THR A 55 -9.26 1.26 -7.44
CA THR A 55 -9.37 -0.19 -7.27
C THR A 55 -8.38 -0.72 -6.24
N LEU A 56 -7.13 -0.26 -6.22
CA LEU A 56 -6.16 -0.62 -5.18
C LEU A 56 -6.69 -0.24 -3.78
N LEU A 57 -7.20 0.98 -3.64
CA LEU A 57 -7.74 1.47 -2.37
C LEU A 57 -8.98 0.69 -1.91
N ASP A 58 -9.88 0.33 -2.82
CA ASP A 58 -11.06 -0.47 -2.48
C ASP A 58 -10.67 -1.90 -2.11
N ASN A 59 -9.71 -2.50 -2.81
CA ASN A 59 -9.24 -3.84 -2.48
C ASN A 59 -8.55 -3.90 -1.10
N LEU A 60 -7.82 -2.85 -0.71
CA LEU A 60 -7.24 -2.75 0.64
C LEU A 60 -8.30 -2.80 1.74
N ARG A 61 -9.52 -2.28 1.50
CA ARG A 61 -10.60 -2.30 2.49
C ARG A 61 -11.28 -3.66 2.63
N LEU A 62 -11.20 -4.49 1.59
CA LEU A 62 -11.87 -5.79 1.50
C LEU A 62 -10.98 -6.96 1.93
N LEU A 63 -9.86 -6.68 2.60
CA LEU A 63 -8.96 -7.73 3.08
C LEU A 63 -9.67 -8.59 4.13
N GLU A 64 -9.65 -9.90 3.90
CA GLU A 64 -10.21 -10.90 4.80
C GLU A 64 -9.11 -11.53 5.65
N ASN A 65 -9.34 -11.72 6.94
CA ASN A 65 -8.38 -12.30 7.89
C ASN A 65 -8.12 -13.81 7.71
N THR A 66 -8.51 -14.40 6.58
CA THR A 66 -8.45 -15.84 6.34
C THR A 66 -7.71 -16.24 5.07
N HIS A 67 -7.40 -15.28 4.19
CA HIS A 67 -6.85 -15.56 2.87
C HIS A 67 -5.69 -14.64 2.51
N LEU A 68 -4.54 -15.25 2.15
CA LEU A 68 -3.45 -14.54 1.51
C LEU A 68 -3.93 -13.94 0.19
N SER A 69 -3.70 -12.64 0.01
CA SER A 69 -4.04 -11.96 -1.23
C SER A 69 -2.88 -11.10 -1.70
N LYS A 70 -2.80 -10.96 -3.02
CA LYS A 70 -1.85 -10.08 -3.69
C LYS A 70 -2.64 -9.02 -4.43
N LEU A 71 -2.42 -7.77 -4.07
CA LEU A 71 -3.01 -6.63 -4.74
C LEU A 71 -1.97 -6.14 -5.75
N GLU A 72 -2.13 -6.63 -6.98
CA GLU A 72 -1.39 -6.14 -8.14
C GLU A 72 -2.18 -5.07 -8.85
N MET A 73 -1.44 -4.08 -9.33
CA MET A 73 -1.95 -3.13 -10.29
C MET A 73 -0.97 -3.12 -11.45
N HIS A 74 -1.49 -3.16 -12.67
CA HIS A 74 -0.65 -3.17 -13.86
C HIS A 74 0.19 -1.89 -14.04
N ASP A 75 -0.15 -0.81 -13.34
CA ASP A 75 0.60 0.44 -13.37
C ASP A 75 0.35 1.27 -12.09
N PRO A 76 1.09 1.00 -11.00
CA PRO A 76 1.63 2.03 -10.14
C PRO A 76 3.05 1.66 -9.66
N GLY A 77 3.69 0.65 -10.24
CA GLY A 77 4.96 0.15 -9.71
C GLY A 77 4.90 -0.18 -8.21
N ILE A 78 3.75 -0.60 -7.67
CA ILE A 78 3.63 -1.04 -6.28
C ILE A 78 2.77 -2.29 -6.22
N VAL A 79 3.24 -3.26 -5.44
CA VAL A 79 2.56 -4.51 -5.16
C VAL A 79 2.37 -4.60 -3.66
N ILE A 80 1.16 -4.91 -3.21
CA ILE A 80 0.86 -5.09 -1.79
C ILE A 80 0.48 -6.54 -1.56
N TYR A 81 1.25 -7.24 -0.73
CA TYR A 81 0.86 -8.56 -0.22
C TYR A 81 0.15 -8.37 1.10
N HIS A 82 -0.92 -9.12 1.28
CA HIS A 82 -1.65 -9.21 2.53
C HIS A 82 -1.47 -10.62 3.08
N ILE A 83 -0.86 -10.73 4.25
CA ILE A 83 -0.74 -11.97 5.01
C ILE A 83 -1.69 -11.88 6.21
N PRO A 84 -2.67 -12.80 6.31
CA PRO A 84 -3.58 -12.80 7.44
C PRO A 84 -2.86 -13.29 8.70
N GLN A 85 -3.19 -12.70 9.85
CA GLN A 85 -2.69 -13.17 11.14
C GLN A 85 -3.19 -14.58 11.48
N PHE A 86 -4.40 -14.93 11.04
CA PHE A 86 -5.06 -16.19 11.36
C PHE A 86 -5.41 -16.99 10.10
N GLY A 87 -5.66 -18.28 10.28
CA GLY A 87 -6.05 -19.19 9.19
C GLY A 87 -4.87 -19.86 8.48
N THR A 88 -5.16 -20.98 7.81
CA THR A 88 -4.16 -21.70 7.02
C THR A 88 -3.96 -20.98 5.70
N TYR A 89 -2.79 -20.38 5.49
CA TYR A 89 -2.41 -19.82 4.20
C TYR A 89 -1.19 -20.55 3.63
N TYR A 90 -1.20 -20.71 2.32
CA TYR A 90 -0.19 -21.48 1.60
C TYR A 90 0.96 -20.57 1.19
N TYR A 91 2.14 -20.77 1.80
CA TYR A 91 3.36 -20.10 1.35
C TYR A 91 4.03 -20.99 0.29
N PRO A 92 4.17 -20.55 -0.98
CA PRO A 92 4.58 -21.41 -2.10
C PRO A 92 5.90 -22.15 -1.90
N SER A 93 6.80 -21.62 -1.06
CA SER A 93 8.12 -22.19 -0.79
C SER A 93 8.23 -22.95 0.54
N PHE A 94 7.23 -22.87 1.43
CA PHE A 94 7.31 -23.40 2.80
C PHE A 94 6.10 -24.27 3.22
N GLY A 95 5.09 -24.42 2.36
CA GLY A 95 3.88 -25.19 2.66
C GLY A 95 2.84 -24.38 3.46
N PRO A 96 1.79 -25.03 3.99
CA PRO A 96 0.80 -24.36 4.83
C PRO A 96 1.47 -23.88 6.12
N TYR A 97 1.49 -22.57 6.34
CA TYR A 97 1.87 -21.98 7.63
C TYR A 97 0.60 -21.71 8.42
N GLN A 98 0.56 -22.15 9.68
CA GLN A 98 -0.54 -21.92 10.60
C GLN A 98 0.06 -21.39 11.89
N ILE A 99 -0.32 -20.17 12.28
CA ILE A 99 -0.07 -19.71 13.65
C ILE A 99 -1.00 -20.53 14.57
N PRO A 100 -0.47 -21.26 15.56
CA PRO A 100 -1.28 -22.11 16.43
C PRO A 100 -2.27 -21.29 17.29
N GLU A 101 -3.47 -21.85 17.53
CA GLU A 101 -4.53 -21.18 18.32
C GLU A 101 -4.12 -20.77 19.73
N ASN A 102 -3.18 -21.50 20.33
CA ASN A 102 -2.63 -21.22 21.65
C ASN A 102 -1.60 -20.07 21.66
N GLU A 103 -1.17 -19.60 20.50
CA GLU A 103 -0.30 -18.42 20.36
C GLU A 103 -1.10 -17.14 20.07
N HIS A 104 -2.42 -17.22 19.98
CA HIS A 104 -3.35 -16.10 19.79
C HIS A 104 -3.40 -15.20 21.06
N HIS A 105 -2.36 -14.39 21.27
CA HIS A 105 -2.25 -13.52 22.45
C HIS A 105 -2.98 -12.17 22.28
N GLU A 106 -3.41 -11.81 21.07
CA GLU A 106 -4.03 -10.50 20.78
C GLU A 106 -5.53 -10.62 20.49
N TRP A 107 -6.34 -9.88 21.24
CA TRP A 107 -7.81 -9.81 21.09
C TRP A 107 -8.24 -9.00 19.86
N THR A 108 -7.32 -8.26 19.23
CA THR A 108 -7.59 -7.42 18.06
C THR A 108 -6.83 -7.98 16.87
N PRO A 109 -7.52 -8.40 15.79
CA PRO A 109 -6.85 -8.88 14.59
C PRO A 109 -6.08 -7.77 13.89
N TYR A 110 -4.87 -8.08 13.45
CA TYR A 110 -4.07 -7.23 12.57
C TYR A 110 -3.72 -7.96 11.26
N TYR A 111 -3.28 -7.18 10.29
CA TYR A 111 -2.92 -7.59 8.94
C TYR A 111 -1.45 -7.28 8.73
N GLU A 112 -0.69 -8.21 8.16
CA GLU A 112 0.64 -7.90 7.65
C GLU A 112 0.53 -7.45 6.20
N LEU A 113 0.79 -6.16 5.96
CA LEU A 113 0.86 -5.59 4.62
C LEU A 113 2.31 -5.42 4.20
N ILE A 114 2.72 -6.13 3.15
CA ILE A 114 4.05 -6.00 2.55
C ILE A 114 3.91 -5.11 1.32
N PHE A 115 4.38 -3.88 1.42
CA PHE A 115 4.47 -2.93 0.33
C PHE A 115 5.78 -3.18 -0.41
N MET A 116 5.72 -3.51 -1.69
CA MET A 116 6.88 -3.74 -2.53
C MET A 116 6.84 -2.73 -3.69
N LEU A 117 7.86 -1.88 -3.78
CA LEU A 117 8.03 -1.01 -4.94
C LEU A 117 8.60 -1.84 -6.09
N ASP A 118 8.05 -1.65 -7.28
CA ASP A 118 8.64 -2.13 -8.51
C ASP A 118 9.94 -1.36 -8.76
N ALA A 119 11.07 -2.06 -8.81
CA ALA A 119 12.36 -1.47 -9.16
C ALA A 119 12.51 -1.23 -10.68
N GLY A 120 11.46 -1.47 -11.47
CA GLY A 120 11.48 -1.62 -12.91
C GLY A 120 11.21 -0.37 -13.74
N GLU A 121 11.92 0.75 -13.54
CA GLU A 121 12.05 1.77 -14.60
C GLU A 121 13.36 1.64 -15.40
N LYS A 122 14.29 0.74 -15.01
CA LYS A 122 15.58 0.56 -15.70
C LYS A 122 15.75 -0.70 -16.54
N ASN A 123 14.81 -1.64 -16.56
CA ASN A 123 14.93 -2.85 -17.37
C ASN A 123 13.63 -3.15 -18.11
N THR A 124 13.74 -3.51 -19.39
CA THR A 124 12.68 -3.89 -20.32
C THR A 124 11.98 -5.22 -19.97
N GLN A 125 11.92 -5.57 -18.68
CA GLN A 125 11.34 -6.82 -18.20
C GLN A 125 10.45 -6.53 -16.98
N CYS A 126 9.21 -7.02 -17.05
CA CYS A 126 8.15 -6.91 -16.05
C CYS A 126 8.60 -7.15 -14.60
N ALA A 127 7.83 -6.54 -13.68
CA ALA A 127 7.81 -6.73 -12.23
C ALA A 127 8.53 -8.00 -11.76
N ASN A 128 9.81 -7.88 -11.45
CA ASN A 128 10.56 -8.91 -10.76
C ASN A 128 10.69 -8.50 -9.28
N TRP A 129 10.46 -9.48 -8.41
CA TRP A 129 10.34 -9.46 -6.94
C TRP A 129 11.53 -8.87 -6.14
N ARG A 130 12.44 -8.13 -6.78
CA ARG A 130 13.71 -7.66 -6.22
C ARG A 130 13.74 -6.17 -5.83
N GLY A 131 12.59 -5.49 -5.84
CA GLY A 131 12.50 -4.12 -5.37
C GLY A 131 12.44 -4.01 -3.84
N PRO A 132 12.64 -2.80 -3.29
CA PRO A 132 12.56 -2.59 -1.85
C PRO A 132 11.15 -2.92 -1.35
N ALA A 133 11.08 -3.63 -0.23
CA ALA A 133 9.84 -4.03 0.41
C ALA A 133 9.83 -3.62 1.88
N LEU A 134 8.69 -3.12 2.36
CA LEU A 134 8.44 -2.79 3.76
C LEU A 134 7.19 -3.53 4.22
N SER A 135 7.32 -4.30 5.31
CA SER A 135 6.19 -4.93 5.98
C SER A 135 5.70 -4.04 7.12
N LEU A 136 4.39 -3.88 7.24
CA LEU A 136 3.74 -3.22 8.37
C LEU A 136 2.67 -4.15 8.93
N ALA A 137 2.64 -4.31 10.26
CA ALA A 137 1.48 -4.86 10.95
C ALA A 137 0.47 -3.73 11.16
N VAL A 138 -0.76 -3.87 10.68
CA VAL A 138 -1.77 -2.80 10.74
C VAL A 138 -3.14 -3.37 11.07
N THR A 139 -3.99 -2.58 11.72
CA THR A 139 -5.38 -2.93 12.00
C THR A 139 -6.31 -2.55 10.84
N GLN A 140 -7.50 -3.14 10.78
CA GLN A 140 -8.53 -2.75 9.80
C GLN A 140 -8.85 -1.26 9.88
N GLY A 141 -8.94 -0.71 11.10
CA GLY A 141 -9.23 0.71 11.30
C GLY A 141 -8.14 1.63 10.75
N GLN A 142 -6.87 1.23 10.85
CA GLN A 142 -5.76 1.97 10.23
C GLN A 142 -5.84 1.95 8.70
N ILE A 143 -6.15 0.79 8.11
CA ILE A 143 -6.34 0.65 6.66
C ILE A 143 -7.50 1.54 6.18
N GLU A 144 -8.65 1.49 6.87
CA GLU A 144 -9.82 2.29 6.51
C GLU A 144 -9.56 3.79 6.62
N ALA A 145 -8.88 4.24 7.68
CA ALA A 145 -8.49 5.64 7.85
C ALA A 145 -7.52 6.10 6.75
N PHE A 146 -6.53 5.28 6.44
CA PHE A 146 -5.56 5.55 5.37
C PHE A 146 -6.23 5.67 4.00
N VAL A 147 -7.11 4.71 3.66
CA VAL A 147 -7.86 4.73 2.39
C VAL A 147 -8.82 5.92 2.32
N ALA A 148 -9.56 6.20 3.40
CA ALA A 148 -10.49 7.33 3.45
C ALA A 148 -9.76 8.66 3.26
N SER A 149 -8.58 8.82 3.87
CA SER A 149 -7.73 9.99 3.71
C SER A 149 -7.26 10.16 2.25
N LEU A 150 -6.78 9.09 1.60
CA LEU A 150 -6.35 9.14 0.21
C LEU A 150 -7.49 9.46 -0.77
N LYS A 151 -8.67 8.86 -0.57
CA LYS A 151 -9.85 9.14 -1.42
C LYS A 151 -10.34 10.58 -1.24
N LYS A 152 -10.29 11.11 -0.03
CA LYS A 152 -10.62 12.51 0.26
C LYS A 152 -9.64 13.44 -0.46
N GLU A 153 -8.34 13.24 -0.27
CA GLU A 153 -7.29 14.04 -0.90
C GLU A 153 -7.39 14.01 -2.43
N ALA A 154 -7.60 12.83 -3.03
CA ALA A 154 -7.78 12.70 -4.47
C ALA A 154 -9.01 13.45 -5.00
N SER A 155 -10.08 13.50 -4.21
CA SER A 155 -11.30 14.25 -4.54
C SER A 155 -11.09 15.76 -4.41
N ASP A 156 -10.39 16.20 -3.36
CA ASP A 156 -10.07 17.61 -3.11
C ASP A 156 -9.14 18.17 -4.20
N HIS A 157 -8.21 17.36 -4.74
CA HIS A 157 -7.33 17.76 -5.85
C HIS A 157 -8.07 18.07 -7.17
N LEU A 158 -9.26 17.53 -7.40
CA LEU A 158 -10.06 17.85 -8.58
C LEU A 158 -10.53 19.31 -8.57
N TRP A 159 -10.68 19.91 -7.39
CA TRP A 159 -11.12 21.30 -7.24
C TRP A 159 -10.00 22.33 -7.45
N PHE A 160 -8.73 21.93 -7.32
CA PHE A 160 -7.58 22.82 -7.43
C PHE A 160 -6.83 22.73 -8.75
N SER A 161 -7.32 21.97 -9.74
CA SER A 161 -6.73 21.99 -11.07
C SER A 161 -6.99 23.37 -11.68
N PRO A 162 -5.98 24.27 -11.80
CA PRO A 162 -6.21 25.57 -12.40
C PRO A 162 -6.52 25.28 -13.86
N VAL A 163 -7.73 25.58 -14.27
CA VAL A 163 -8.06 25.66 -15.69
C VAL A 163 -7.24 26.82 -16.25
N GLN A 164 -6.02 26.55 -16.70
CA GLN A 164 -5.30 27.47 -17.55
C GLN A 164 -5.99 27.43 -18.92
N TYR A 165 -7.03 28.25 -19.06
CA TYR A 165 -7.46 28.72 -20.37
C TYR A 165 -6.32 29.54 -20.97
N ASN A 166 -5.39 28.87 -21.66
CA ASN A 166 -4.63 29.55 -22.70
C ASN A 166 -5.58 29.80 -23.87
N ARG A 167 -6.26 30.95 -23.82
CA ARG A 167 -6.80 31.59 -25.01
C ARG A 167 -5.63 32.26 -25.73
N SER A 168 -5.19 31.64 -26.81
CA SER A 168 -4.50 32.32 -27.92
C SER A 168 -5.47 32.48 -29.07
#